data_AF-A0A522NSY0-F1
#
_entry.id   AF-A0A522NSY0-F1
#
_cell.length_a   1.000
_cell.length_b   1.000
_cell.length_c   1.000
_cell.angle_alpha   90.00
_cell.angle_beta   90.00
_cell.angle_gamma   90.00
#
_symmetry.space_group_name_H-M   'P 1'
#
loop_
_entity.id
_entity.type
_entity.pdbx_description
1 polymer ?
#
loop_
_entity_poly.entity_id
_entity_poly.type
_entity_poly.pdbx_seq_one_letter_code
_entity_poly.pdbx_strand_id
1 'polypeptide(L)'
;MTPPSANREANPEPITGSRPDETRALIGALAARGLTLAVAESLTGGELTAEFTRPAGASAVVLGGVVVYATELKHSLIGVSATLLAAHGPVHPDVAAQLADGVRTATAVAGRSADIGVSTTGVAGPESQGGQQAGTVFVGVSTDAGTRVIALKLQGSRAEIRAETVRQAVAAVAASVGE
;
A
#
# COMPACT_ATOMS: atom_id res chain seq x y z
N MET A 1 4.71 30.92 58.35
CA MET A 1 4.67 31.07 56.88
C MET A 1 5.12 29.74 56.30
N THR A 2 4.17 28.87 55.98
CA THR A 2 4.42 27.48 55.55
C THR A 2 4.66 27.47 54.03
N PRO A 3 5.69 26.80 53.50
CA PRO A 3 5.91 26.77 52.06
C PRO A 3 4.82 25.92 51.37
N PRO A 4 4.43 26.24 50.13
CA PRO A 4 3.41 25.47 49.41
C PRO A 4 3.97 24.13 48.96
N SER A 5 3.15 23.09 49.15
CA SER A 5 3.35 21.72 48.67
C SER A 5 3.49 21.71 47.15
N ALA A 6 4.65 21.29 46.64
CA ALA A 6 4.86 21.05 45.22
C ALA A 6 3.98 19.88 44.78
N ASN A 7 2.93 20.18 44.02
CA ASN A 7 2.14 19.19 43.32
C ASN A 7 3.03 18.59 42.23
N ARG A 8 3.62 17.41 42.48
CA ARG A 8 4.26 16.61 41.43
C ARG A 8 3.15 16.14 40.50
N GLU A 9 3.01 16.79 39.35
CA GLU A 9 2.28 16.22 38.23
C GLU A 9 2.88 14.84 37.94
N ALA A 10 2.08 13.81 38.19
CA ALA A 10 2.43 12.45 37.84
C ALA A 10 2.57 12.41 36.32
N ASN A 11 3.79 12.16 35.84
CA ASN A 11 4.03 11.83 34.44
C ASN A 11 3.16 10.60 34.11
N PRO A 12 2.28 10.65 33.10
CA PRO A 12 1.46 9.49 32.79
C PRO A 12 2.37 8.33 32.38
N GLU A 13 2.20 7.19 33.06
CA GLU A 13 2.83 5.91 32.74
C GLU A 13 2.62 5.58 31.25
N PRO A 14 3.61 5.00 30.56
CA PRO A 14 3.48 4.63 29.17
C PRO A 14 2.31 3.64 29.00
N ILE A 15 1.42 3.95 28.05
CA ILE A 15 0.29 3.09 27.71
C ILE A 15 0.84 1.77 27.15
N THR A 16 0.87 0.75 28.01
CA THR A 16 1.26 -0.63 27.69
C THR A 16 0.16 -1.26 26.85
N GLY A 17 0.27 -1.09 25.52
CA GLY A 17 -0.71 -1.64 24.59
C GLY A 17 -0.67 -1.10 23.17
N SER A 18 0.37 -0.37 22.76
CA SER A 18 0.52 -0.05 21.33
C SER A 18 0.69 -1.36 20.56
N ARG A 19 -0.24 -1.66 19.65
CA ARG A 19 -0.01 -2.68 18.63
C ARG A 19 1.37 -2.43 17.99
N PRO A 20 2.15 -3.49 17.72
CA PRO A 20 3.42 -3.34 17.01
C PRO A 20 3.19 -2.56 15.72
N ASP A 21 4.09 -1.62 15.41
CA ASP A 21 4.08 -0.91 14.14
C ASP A 21 4.48 -1.89 13.03
N GLU A 22 3.46 -2.54 12.44
CA GLU A 22 3.61 -3.60 11.43
C GLU A 22 4.43 -3.12 10.23
N THR A 23 4.17 -1.90 9.75
CA THR A 23 4.91 -1.30 8.64
C THR A 23 6.38 -1.12 8.97
N ARG A 24 6.70 -0.62 10.19
CA ARG A 24 8.10 -0.50 10.63
C ARG A 24 8.79 -1.85 10.72
N ALA A 25 8.12 -2.86 11.26
CA ALA A 25 8.68 -4.22 11.34
C ALA A 25 8.95 -4.79 9.94
N LEU A 26 8.01 -4.62 9.01
CA LEU A 26 8.15 -5.05 7.62
C LEU A 26 9.32 -4.34 6.92
N ILE A 27 9.41 -3.00 7.01
CA ILE A 27 10.52 -2.24 6.41
C ILE A 27 11.87 -2.70 6.99
N GLY A 28 11.94 -2.92 8.31
CA GLY A 28 13.15 -3.47 8.95
C GLY A 28 13.53 -4.86 8.42
N ALA A 29 12.55 -5.75 8.25
CA ALA A 29 12.78 -7.09 7.72
C ALA A 29 13.23 -7.09 6.24
N LEU A 30 12.62 -6.24 5.41
CA LEU A 30 13.03 -6.07 4.01
C LEU A 30 14.44 -5.50 3.90
N ALA A 31 14.76 -4.47 4.70
CA ALA A 31 16.09 -3.88 4.75
C ALA A 31 17.16 -4.90 5.17
N ALA A 32 16.88 -5.72 6.19
CA ALA A 32 17.78 -6.77 6.64
C ALA A 32 18.06 -7.84 5.57
N ARG A 33 17.14 -8.01 4.61
CA ARG A 33 17.28 -8.94 3.47
C ARG A 33 17.79 -8.28 2.19
N GLY A 34 17.99 -6.96 2.19
CA GLY A 34 18.35 -6.20 0.99
C GLY A 34 17.26 -6.16 -0.09
N LEU A 35 16.00 -6.43 0.30
CA LEU A 35 14.85 -6.43 -0.60
C LEU A 35 14.28 -5.02 -0.76
N THR A 36 13.77 -4.75 -1.96
CA THR A 36 13.23 -3.47 -2.38
C THR A 36 11.74 -3.56 -2.72
N LEU A 37 11.03 -2.46 -2.56
CA LEU A 37 9.58 -2.34 -2.68
C LEU A 37 9.20 -1.16 -3.59
N ALA A 38 8.21 -1.38 -4.46
CA ALA A 38 7.60 -0.34 -5.29
C ALA A 38 6.07 -0.37 -5.18
N VAL A 39 5.42 0.80 -5.31
CA VAL A 39 3.98 0.97 -5.04
C VAL A 39 3.26 1.58 -6.23
N ALA A 40 2.20 0.93 -6.74
CA ALA A 40 1.27 1.52 -7.71
C ALA A 40 -0.09 1.80 -7.07
N GLU A 41 -0.47 3.08 -6.98
CA GLU A 41 -1.70 3.48 -6.28
C GLU A 41 -2.76 4.01 -7.24
N SER A 42 -4.01 3.61 -7.01
CA SER A 42 -5.18 4.27 -7.59
C SER A 42 -6.01 4.86 -6.44
N LEU A 43 -6.90 4.10 -5.80
CA LEU A 43 -7.84 4.65 -4.82
C LEU A 43 -7.18 5.26 -3.57
N THR A 44 -6.00 4.78 -3.17
CA THR A 44 -5.27 5.26 -1.99
C THR A 44 -4.54 6.58 -2.26
N GLY A 45 -4.27 6.93 -3.51
CA GLY A 45 -3.85 8.27 -3.90
C GLY A 45 -2.53 8.77 -3.29
N GLY A 46 -1.62 7.86 -2.92
CA GLY A 46 -0.33 8.20 -2.30
C GLY A 46 -0.23 7.78 -0.83
N GLU A 47 -1.35 7.41 -0.20
CA GLU A 47 -1.38 7.03 1.22
C GLU A 47 -0.59 5.75 1.52
N LEU A 48 -0.53 4.80 0.59
CA LEU A 48 0.24 3.57 0.80
C LEU A 48 1.75 3.83 0.72
N THR A 49 2.18 4.66 -0.24
CA THR A 49 3.58 5.09 -0.33
C THR A 49 3.97 5.90 0.90
N ALA A 50 3.10 6.81 1.37
CA ALA A 50 3.32 7.57 2.60
C ALA A 50 3.47 6.64 3.81
N GLU A 51 2.66 5.59 3.92
CA GLU A 51 2.77 4.62 5.00
C GLU A 51 4.09 3.84 4.94
N PHE A 52 4.50 3.33 3.78
CA PHE A 52 5.78 2.62 3.64
C PHE A 52 7.01 3.51 3.84
N THR A 53 6.91 4.81 3.59
CA THR A 53 8.01 5.78 3.76
C THR A 53 8.04 6.42 5.15
N ARG A 54 7.00 6.20 5.97
CA ARG A 54 6.92 6.72 7.35
C ARG A 54 8.01 6.18 8.29
N PRO A 55 8.40 4.89 8.27
CA PRO A 55 9.48 4.39 9.13
C PRO A 55 10.86 4.92 8.72
N ALA A 56 11.72 5.16 9.72
CA ALA A 56 13.12 5.48 9.46
C ALA A 56 13.82 4.32 8.70
N GLY A 57 14.69 4.64 7.75
CA GLY A 57 15.38 3.65 6.92
C GLY A 57 14.60 3.17 5.70
N ALA A 58 13.36 3.67 5.48
CA ALA A 58 12.55 3.29 4.32
C ALA A 58 13.24 3.54 2.96
N SER A 59 14.17 4.51 2.86
CA SER A 59 14.93 4.78 1.64
C SER A 59 15.85 3.63 1.18
N ALA A 60 16.17 2.69 2.07
CA ALA A 60 16.92 1.48 1.70
C ALA A 60 16.04 0.40 1.04
N VAL A 61 14.71 0.54 1.15
CA VAL A 61 13.72 -0.47 0.74
C VAL A 61 12.82 0.08 -0.36
N VAL A 62 12.18 1.23 -0.13
CA VAL A 62 11.17 1.79 -1.04
C VAL A 62 11.86 2.52 -2.19
N LEU A 63 11.78 1.97 -3.40
CA LEU A 63 12.35 2.60 -4.60
C LEU A 63 11.51 3.78 -5.08
N GLY A 64 10.19 3.69 -4.92
CA GLY A 64 9.28 4.74 -5.30
C GLY A 64 7.82 4.29 -5.32
N GLY A 65 6.96 5.27 -5.54
CA GLY A 65 5.53 5.07 -5.72
C GLY A 65 5.04 5.82 -6.95
N VAL A 66 4.06 5.24 -7.65
CA VAL A 66 3.40 5.84 -8.80
C VAL A 66 1.91 5.89 -8.56
N VAL A 67 1.33 7.08 -8.55
CA VAL A 67 -0.12 7.26 -8.45
C VAL A 67 -0.73 7.27 -9.86
N VAL A 68 -1.26 6.14 -10.30
CA VAL A 68 -1.93 5.96 -11.60
C VAL A 68 -3.45 6.10 -11.47
N TYR A 69 -3.87 7.30 -11.08
CA TYR A 69 -5.28 7.59 -10.76
C TYR A 69 -6.18 7.51 -12.00
N ALA A 70 -5.74 8.11 -13.12
CA ALA A 70 -6.44 8.01 -14.41
C ALA A 70 -6.28 6.60 -15.02
N THR A 71 -7.32 6.09 -15.66
CA THR A 71 -7.31 4.75 -16.29
C THR A 71 -6.23 4.64 -17.36
N GLU A 72 -6.06 5.69 -18.16
CA GLU A 72 -5.11 5.77 -19.26
C GLU A 72 -3.65 5.67 -18.76
N LEU A 73 -3.36 6.24 -17.58
CA LEU A 73 -2.03 6.15 -16.96
C LEU A 73 -1.68 4.73 -16.52
N LYS A 74 -2.68 3.89 -16.20
CA LYS A 74 -2.42 2.48 -15.89
C LYS A 74 -1.78 1.78 -17.10
N HIS A 75 -2.21 2.12 -18.31
CA HIS A 75 -1.61 1.62 -19.53
C HIS A 75 -0.29 2.33 -19.86
N SER A 76 -0.30 3.65 -20.00
CA SER A 76 0.83 4.38 -20.57
C SER A 76 2.06 4.47 -19.67
N LEU A 77 1.87 4.41 -18.34
CA LEU A 77 2.96 4.55 -17.37
C LEU A 77 3.40 3.22 -16.76
N ILE A 78 2.46 2.29 -16.53
CA ILE A 78 2.74 1.01 -15.85
C ILE A 78 2.67 -0.18 -16.81
N GLY A 79 2.06 -0.03 -17.99
CA GLY A 79 1.99 -1.10 -18.99
C GLY A 79 0.81 -2.05 -18.80
N VAL A 80 -0.23 -1.68 -18.04
CA VAL A 80 -1.47 -2.47 -17.97
C VAL A 80 -2.07 -2.60 -19.36
N SER A 81 -2.54 -3.80 -19.70
CA SER A 81 -3.14 -4.12 -20.99
C SER A 81 -4.33 -3.21 -21.31
N ALA A 82 -4.25 -2.51 -22.44
CA ALA A 82 -5.35 -1.67 -22.93
C ALA A 82 -6.60 -2.50 -23.23
N THR A 83 -6.45 -3.74 -23.72
CA THR A 83 -7.59 -4.63 -23.98
C THR A 83 -8.27 -5.07 -22.68
N LEU A 84 -7.49 -5.33 -21.62
CA LEU A 84 -8.02 -5.66 -20.30
C LEU A 84 -8.80 -4.46 -19.72
N LEU A 85 -8.22 -3.26 -19.78
CA LEU A 85 -8.87 -2.03 -19.29
C LEU A 85 -10.16 -1.73 -20.06
N ALA A 86 -10.19 -1.95 -21.38
CA ALA A 86 -11.39 -1.76 -22.19
C ALA A 86 -12.49 -2.77 -21.86
N ALA A 87 -12.12 -4.03 -21.60
CA ALA A 87 -13.08 -5.09 -21.33
C ALA A 87 -13.65 -5.08 -19.90
N HIS A 88 -12.81 -4.78 -18.90
CA HIS A 88 -13.16 -4.94 -17.49
C HIS A 88 -13.10 -3.65 -16.67
N GLY A 89 -12.58 -2.56 -17.23
CA GLY A 89 -12.35 -1.32 -16.51
C GLY A 89 -11.14 -1.38 -15.56
N PRO A 90 -10.90 -0.30 -14.79
CA PRO A 90 -9.71 -0.18 -13.94
C PRO A 90 -9.81 -0.96 -12.62
N VAL A 91 -10.99 -1.46 -12.25
CA VAL A 91 -11.25 -2.16 -10.98
C VAL A 91 -11.48 -3.65 -11.28
N HIS A 92 -10.38 -4.38 -11.42
CA HIS A 92 -10.37 -5.80 -11.76
C HIS A 92 -9.14 -6.48 -11.14
N PRO A 93 -9.20 -7.77 -10.74
CA PRO A 93 -8.06 -8.47 -10.18
C PRO A 93 -6.85 -8.47 -11.12
N ASP A 94 -7.04 -8.75 -12.41
CA ASP A 94 -5.93 -8.77 -13.38
C ASP A 94 -5.29 -7.38 -13.57
N VAL A 95 -6.07 -6.30 -13.38
CA VAL A 95 -5.52 -4.95 -13.41
C VAL A 95 -4.64 -4.72 -12.18
N ALA A 96 -5.07 -5.18 -11.00
CA ALA A 96 -4.24 -5.11 -9.79
C ALA A 96 -2.95 -5.94 -9.95
N ALA A 97 -3.03 -7.13 -10.57
CA ALA A 97 -1.86 -7.95 -10.86
C ALA A 97 -0.88 -7.22 -11.79
N GLN A 98 -1.35 -6.70 -12.93
CA GLN A 98 -0.50 -5.99 -13.88
C GLN A 98 0.05 -4.67 -13.33
N LEU A 99 -0.71 -3.98 -12.46
CA LEU A 99 -0.20 -2.80 -11.75
C LEU A 99 0.94 -3.16 -10.79
N ALA A 100 0.78 -4.22 -10.01
CA ALA A 100 1.79 -4.67 -9.06
C ALA A 100 3.06 -5.17 -9.77
N ASP A 101 2.89 -5.85 -10.90
CA ASP A 101 4.03 -6.32 -11.69
C ASP A 101 4.74 -5.16 -12.41
N GLY A 102 4.00 -4.35 -13.15
CA GLY A 102 4.56 -3.26 -13.95
C GLY A 102 5.26 -2.19 -13.11
N VAL A 103 4.81 -1.94 -11.87
CA VAL A 103 5.46 -0.93 -11.03
C VAL A 103 6.86 -1.33 -10.57
N ARG A 104 7.16 -2.64 -10.50
CA ARG A 104 8.51 -3.13 -10.20
C ARG A 104 9.50 -2.64 -11.24
N THR A 105 9.11 -2.71 -12.52
CA THR A 105 9.95 -2.26 -13.64
C THR A 105 9.89 -0.76 -13.84
N ALA A 106 8.72 -0.12 -13.67
CA ALA A 106 8.56 1.32 -13.85
C ALA A 106 9.39 2.16 -12.86
N THR A 107 9.71 1.59 -11.69
CA THR A 107 10.52 2.23 -10.64
C THR A 107 11.97 1.72 -10.60
N ALA A 108 12.41 1.00 -11.63
CA ALA A 108 13.73 0.40 -11.66
C ALA A 108 14.85 1.44 -11.49
N VAL A 109 15.82 1.14 -10.64
CA VAL A 109 17.00 1.98 -10.39
C VAL A 109 18.22 1.27 -10.92
N ALA A 110 19.00 1.95 -11.77
CA ALA A 110 20.18 1.39 -12.44
C ALA A 110 19.88 0.06 -13.18
N GLY A 111 18.68 -0.04 -13.79
CA GLY A 111 18.24 -1.21 -14.54
C GLY A 111 17.75 -2.38 -13.68
N ARG A 112 17.73 -2.25 -12.34
CA ARG A 112 17.20 -3.26 -11.43
C ARG A 112 15.77 -2.93 -11.03
N SER A 113 14.83 -3.81 -11.36
CA SER A 113 13.43 -3.72 -10.92
C SER A 113 13.32 -3.91 -9.40
N ALA A 114 12.26 -3.40 -8.79
CA ALA A 114 11.98 -3.70 -7.38
C ALA A 114 11.75 -5.21 -7.17
N ASP A 115 12.19 -5.73 -6.03
CA ASP A 115 11.98 -7.14 -5.67
C ASP A 115 10.50 -7.43 -5.41
N ILE A 116 9.79 -6.43 -4.88
CA ILE A 116 8.37 -6.50 -4.55
C ILE A 116 7.64 -5.31 -5.18
N GLY A 117 6.54 -5.58 -5.86
CA GLY A 117 5.59 -4.56 -6.30
C GLY A 117 4.26 -4.76 -5.60
N VAL A 118 3.68 -3.69 -5.07
CA VAL A 118 2.33 -3.70 -4.48
C VAL A 118 1.45 -2.70 -5.21
N SER A 119 0.18 -3.05 -5.41
CA SER A 119 -0.77 -2.14 -6.04
C SER A 119 -2.12 -2.08 -5.33
N THR A 120 -2.83 -0.97 -5.53
CA THR A 120 -4.20 -0.78 -5.06
C THR A 120 -5.10 -0.27 -6.18
N THR A 121 -6.20 -0.96 -6.45
CA THR A 121 -7.28 -0.46 -7.31
C THR A 121 -8.64 -0.84 -6.73
N GLY A 122 -9.66 -0.02 -6.93
CA GLY A 122 -10.92 -0.17 -6.22
C GLY A 122 -11.79 1.08 -6.24
N VAL A 123 -12.97 0.96 -5.65
CA VAL A 123 -13.93 2.04 -5.52
C VAL A 123 -13.99 2.49 -4.08
N ALA A 124 -13.41 3.65 -3.77
CA ALA A 124 -13.46 4.22 -2.42
C ALA A 124 -14.84 4.79 -2.04
N GLY A 125 -15.74 5.00 -3.01
CA GLY A 125 -17.05 5.58 -2.77
C GLY A 125 -17.06 7.12 -2.63
N PRO A 126 -18.21 7.69 -2.25
CA PRO A 126 -19.42 6.99 -1.78
C PRO A 126 -20.24 6.32 -2.90
N GLU A 127 -20.08 6.76 -4.14
CA GLU A 127 -20.82 6.23 -5.28
C GLU A 127 -20.16 4.97 -5.88
N SER A 128 -20.97 4.16 -6.57
CA SER A 128 -20.46 3.08 -7.41
C SER A 128 -19.72 3.62 -8.63
N GLN A 129 -18.70 2.91 -9.09
CA GLN A 129 -17.94 3.27 -10.29
C GLN A 129 -17.77 2.05 -11.19
N GLY A 130 -18.10 2.19 -12.48
CA GLY A 130 -17.90 1.12 -13.47
C GLY A 130 -18.64 -0.19 -13.13
N GLY A 131 -19.84 -0.09 -12.53
CA GLY A 131 -20.61 -1.24 -12.08
C GLY A 131 -20.13 -1.88 -10.77
N GLN A 132 -19.03 -1.40 -10.18
CA GLN A 132 -18.51 -1.87 -8.90
C GLN A 132 -19.05 -1.03 -7.74
N GLN A 133 -19.43 -1.70 -6.66
CA GLN A 133 -19.90 -1.06 -5.43
C GLN A 133 -18.74 -0.42 -4.66
N ALA A 134 -19.01 0.67 -3.95
CA ALA A 134 -18.08 1.23 -2.98
C ALA A 134 -17.60 0.15 -2.01
N GLY A 135 -16.29 0.14 -1.73
CA GLY A 135 -15.64 -0.88 -0.92
C GLY A 135 -15.11 -2.08 -1.70
N THR A 136 -15.40 -2.21 -2.99
CA THR A 136 -14.75 -3.21 -3.86
C THR A 136 -13.30 -2.79 -4.10
N VAL A 137 -12.34 -3.57 -3.60
CA VAL A 137 -10.91 -3.26 -3.69
C VAL A 137 -10.13 -4.51 -4.04
N PHE A 138 -9.09 -4.34 -4.85
CA PHE A 138 -8.09 -5.34 -5.17
C PHE A 138 -6.71 -4.83 -4.80
N VAL A 139 -5.96 -5.67 -4.07
CA VAL A 139 -4.55 -5.44 -3.74
C VAL A 139 -3.72 -6.46 -4.49
N GLY A 140 -2.87 -6.01 -5.41
CA GLY A 140 -1.91 -6.88 -6.09
C GLY A 140 -0.57 -6.90 -5.36
N VAL A 141 0.09 -8.05 -5.29
CA VAL A 141 1.48 -8.18 -4.82
C VAL A 141 2.25 -9.06 -5.80
N SER A 142 3.27 -8.49 -6.44
CA SER A 142 4.18 -9.18 -7.37
C SER A 142 5.55 -9.36 -6.72
N THR A 143 6.09 -10.58 -6.80
CA THR A 143 7.45 -10.94 -6.41
C THR A 143 8.06 -11.86 -7.48
N ASP A 144 9.30 -12.31 -7.30
CA ASP A 144 9.92 -13.30 -8.19
C ASP A 144 9.22 -14.67 -8.17
N ALA A 145 8.45 -14.98 -7.12
CA ALA A 145 7.65 -16.20 -7.05
C ALA A 145 6.34 -16.11 -7.87
N GLY A 146 5.99 -14.90 -8.34
CA GLY A 146 4.79 -14.61 -9.10
C GLY A 146 3.94 -13.52 -8.47
N THR A 147 2.75 -13.33 -9.03
CA THR A 147 1.82 -12.27 -8.63
C THR A 147 0.56 -12.86 -8.04
N ARG A 148 0.15 -12.34 -6.87
CA ARG A 148 -1.11 -12.68 -6.21
C ARG A 148 -1.98 -11.45 -6.04
N VAL A 149 -3.29 -11.66 -5.99
CA VAL A 149 -4.27 -10.59 -5.82
C VAL A 149 -5.21 -10.94 -4.67
N ILE A 150 -5.37 -10.00 -3.75
CA ILE A 150 -6.31 -10.08 -2.64
C ILE A 150 -7.54 -9.27 -3.03
N ALA A 151 -8.70 -9.93 -3.11
CA ALA A 151 -9.99 -9.28 -3.29
C ALA A 151 -10.58 -8.91 -1.93
N LEU A 152 -10.99 -7.66 -1.77
CA LEU A 152 -11.52 -7.10 -0.53
C LEU A 152 -12.91 -6.52 -0.76
N LYS A 153 -13.78 -6.69 0.24
CA LYS A 153 -15.09 -6.03 0.35
C LYS A 153 -15.10 -5.22 1.63
N LEU A 154 -14.78 -3.94 1.50
CA LEU A 154 -14.63 -3.01 2.60
C LEU A 154 -15.93 -2.24 2.83
N GLN A 155 -16.11 -1.71 4.04
CA GLN A 155 -17.26 -0.90 4.41
C GLN A 155 -16.80 0.38 5.10
N GLY A 156 -17.64 1.41 5.04
CA GLY A 156 -17.38 2.71 5.65
C GLY A 156 -17.34 3.84 4.63
N SER A 157 -16.93 5.01 5.13
CA SER A 157 -16.69 6.20 4.34
C SER A 157 -15.51 6.04 3.38
N ARG A 158 -15.38 6.98 2.45
CA ARG A 158 -14.25 7.05 1.51
C ARG A 158 -12.89 7.05 2.23
N ALA A 159 -12.78 7.76 3.34
CA ALA A 159 -11.54 7.82 4.12
C ALA A 159 -11.25 6.47 4.81
N GLU A 160 -12.27 5.83 5.38
CA GLU A 160 -12.13 4.54 6.05
C GLU A 160 -11.75 3.41 5.07
N ILE A 161 -12.36 3.39 3.88
CA ILE A 161 -12.03 2.41 2.84
C ILE A 161 -10.58 2.57 2.37
N ARG A 162 -10.11 3.81 2.17
CA ARG A 162 -8.72 4.06 1.76
C ARG A 162 -7.73 3.66 2.86
N ALA A 163 -8.00 4.04 4.11
CA ALA A 163 -7.16 3.67 5.25
C ALA A 163 -7.11 2.15 5.48
N GLU A 164 -8.24 1.45 5.35
CA GLU A 164 -8.28 -0.01 5.45
C GLU A 164 -7.57 -0.67 4.28
N THR A 165 -7.68 -0.12 3.07
CA THR A 165 -6.91 -0.60 1.90
C THR A 165 -5.40 -0.54 2.17
N VAL A 166 -4.92 0.57 2.75
CA VAL A 166 -3.50 0.72 3.11
C VAL A 166 -3.08 -0.37 4.10
N ARG A 167 -3.85 -0.58 5.18
CA ARG A 167 -3.58 -1.63 6.17
C ARG A 167 -3.53 -3.02 5.55
N GLN A 168 -4.52 -3.37 4.73
CA GLN A 168 -4.58 -4.66 4.05
C GLN A 168 -3.43 -4.85 3.07
N ALA A 169 -2.98 -3.79 2.40
CA ALA A 169 -1.82 -3.84 1.51
C ALA A 169 -0.50 -4.08 2.27
N VAL A 170 -0.30 -3.43 3.42
CA VAL A 170 0.85 -3.71 4.30
C VAL A 170 0.84 -5.15 4.78
N ALA A 171 -0.30 -5.62 5.28
CA ALA A 171 -0.47 -7.00 5.75
C ALA A 171 -0.25 -8.02 4.62
N ALA A 172 -0.74 -7.71 3.42
CA ALA A 172 -0.47 -8.50 2.24
C ALA A 172 1.04 -8.58 2.02
N VAL A 173 1.77 -7.47 1.82
CA VAL A 173 3.22 -7.50 1.57
C VAL A 173 3.97 -8.30 2.65
N ALA A 174 3.62 -8.13 3.93
CA ALA A 174 4.21 -8.90 5.02
C ALA A 174 4.05 -10.42 4.84
N ALA A 175 2.85 -10.88 4.44
CA ALA A 175 2.60 -12.31 4.20
C ALA A 175 3.45 -12.89 3.05
N SER A 176 3.70 -12.13 1.98
CA SER A 176 4.55 -12.60 0.86
C SER A 176 6.05 -12.64 1.16
N VAL A 177 6.47 -12.05 2.27
CA VAL A 177 7.88 -11.99 2.69
C VAL A 177 8.15 -13.08 3.73
N GLY A 178 7.13 -13.61 4.40
CA GLY A 178 7.26 -14.68 5.39
C GLY A 178 7.29 -16.11 4.80
N GLU A 179 7.01 -16.26 3.51
CA GLU A 179 7.12 -17.50 2.73
C GLU A 179 8.55 -17.68 2.17
#